data_AF-A0A4S8L166-F1
#
_entry.id   AF-A0A4S8L166-F1
#
_cell.length_a   1.000
_cell.length_b   1.000
_cell.length_c   1.000
_cell.angle_alpha   90.00
_cell.angle_beta   90.00
_cell.angle_gamma   90.00
#
_symmetry.space_group_name_H-M   'P 1'
#
loop_
_entity.id
_entity.type
_entity.pdbx_description
1 polymer ?
#
loop_
_entity_poly.entity_id
_entity_poly.type
_entity_poly.pdbx_seq_one_letter_code
_entity_poly.pdbx_strand_id
1 'polypeptide(L)'
;MSTVFAYWSPKLYNYYVDTVQKLRGNDPSLVFNFSNSIFACATYNFGPETVTVTHLDYLNYIAGWCGITNFVPSSLIPSAYLQHSNTAIPFGETRYLFTQYTAGAIFRYIEDGFRMRTQMSEEEQKEAEEKQRERITIDLNMYSTIPELKKMYGL
;
A
#
# COMPACT_ATOMS: atom_id res chain seq x y z
N MET A 1 7.67 -8.00 -5.94
CA MET A 1 6.37 -7.38 -5.60
C MET A 1 5.96 -6.29 -6.59
N SER A 2 6.78 -5.25 -6.81
CA SER A 2 6.42 -4.12 -7.69
C SER A 2 6.08 -4.54 -9.13
N THR A 3 6.80 -5.49 -9.73
CA THR A 3 6.48 -6.01 -11.08
C THR A 3 5.13 -6.71 -11.15
N VAL A 4 4.82 -7.56 -10.15
CA VAL A 4 3.52 -8.27 -10.08
C VAL A 4 2.39 -7.26 -9.90
N PHE A 5 2.60 -6.25 -9.06
CA PHE A 5 1.67 -5.14 -8.90
C PHE A 5 1.45 -4.41 -10.22
N ALA A 6 2.52 -4.02 -10.92
CA ALA A 6 2.44 -3.33 -12.21
C ALA A 6 1.67 -4.11 -13.28
N TYR A 7 1.81 -5.45 -13.27
CA TYR A 7 1.14 -6.32 -14.22
C TYR A 7 -0.36 -6.46 -13.94
N TRP A 8 -0.75 -6.64 -12.67
CA TRP A 8 -2.14 -6.95 -12.31
C TRP A 8 -2.98 -5.72 -11.94
N SER A 9 -2.36 -4.60 -11.58
CA SER A 9 -3.05 -3.34 -11.29
C SER A 9 -2.24 -2.13 -11.79
N PRO A 10 -2.08 -1.96 -13.11
CA PRO A 10 -1.25 -0.91 -13.71
C PRO A 10 -1.69 0.52 -13.36
N LYS A 11 -3.01 0.79 -13.26
CA LYS A 11 -3.52 2.13 -12.89
C LYS A 11 -3.07 2.50 -11.47
N LEU A 12 -3.31 1.62 -10.51
CA LEU A 12 -2.91 1.81 -9.12
C LEU A 12 -1.38 1.81 -8.96
N TYR A 13 -0.67 0.99 -9.74
CA TYR A 13 0.80 0.99 -9.78
C TYR A 13 1.33 2.37 -10.17
N ASN A 14 0.79 2.97 -11.23
CA ASN A 14 1.21 4.30 -11.67
C ASN A 14 0.90 5.37 -10.61
N TYR A 15 -0.22 5.24 -9.90
CA TYR A 15 -0.53 6.12 -8.76
C TYR A 15 0.51 6.02 -7.64
N TYR A 16 1.00 4.80 -7.34
CA TYR A 16 2.10 4.60 -6.38
C TYR A 16 3.43 5.17 -6.89
N VAL A 17 3.75 4.99 -8.17
CA VAL A 17 4.96 5.57 -8.79
C VAL A 17 4.96 7.09 -8.69
N ASP A 18 3.87 7.74 -9.07
CA ASP A 18 3.70 9.19 -8.98
C ASP A 18 3.83 9.68 -7.53
N THR A 19 3.20 8.97 -6.59
CA THR A 19 3.31 9.24 -5.14
C THR A 19 4.77 9.20 -4.67
N VAL A 20 5.50 8.13 -4.98
CA VAL A 20 6.92 7.99 -4.57
C VAL A 20 7.80 9.04 -5.24
N GLN A 21 7.56 9.37 -6.51
CA GLN A 21 8.30 10.41 -7.23
C GLN A 21 8.07 11.79 -6.60
N LYS A 22 6.83 12.13 -6.26
CA LYS A 22 6.48 13.38 -5.57
C LYS A 22 7.15 13.49 -4.20
N LEU A 23 7.16 12.42 -3.41
CA LEU A 23 7.85 12.40 -2.12
C LEU A 23 9.35 12.67 -2.27
N ARG A 24 10.00 11.96 -3.21
CA ARG A 24 11.44 12.12 -3.48
C ARG A 24 11.78 13.52 -3.98
N GLY A 25 10.91 14.10 -4.81
CA GLY A 25 11.09 15.45 -5.33
C GLY A 25 10.89 16.54 -4.26
N ASN A 26 9.97 16.33 -3.32
CA ASN A 26 9.67 17.29 -2.25
C ASN A 26 10.73 17.28 -1.14
N ASP A 27 11.20 16.10 -0.73
CA ASP A 27 12.22 15.97 0.29
C ASP A 27 13.34 15.02 -0.16
N PRO A 28 14.43 15.56 -0.73
CA PRO A 28 15.59 14.79 -1.15
C PRO A 28 16.35 14.12 0.01
N SER A 29 16.08 14.48 1.27
CA SER A 29 16.71 13.87 2.43
C SER A 29 16.12 12.50 2.79
N LEU A 30 14.93 12.18 2.24
CA LEU A 30 14.26 10.90 2.47
C LEU A 30 15.06 9.74 1.90
N VAL A 31 15.39 8.78 2.76
CA VAL A 31 15.99 7.50 2.37
C VAL A 31 14.88 6.45 2.30
N PHE A 32 14.66 5.89 1.11
CA PHE A 32 13.71 4.80 0.91
C PHE A 32 14.36 3.46 1.23
N ASN A 33 13.56 2.53 1.77
CA ASN A 33 14.03 1.19 2.14
C ASN A 33 14.67 0.44 0.96
N PHE A 34 14.12 0.60 -0.25
CA PHE A 34 14.60 -0.07 -1.46
C PHE A 34 14.52 0.85 -2.67
N SER A 35 15.57 0.88 -3.49
CA SER A 35 15.64 1.73 -4.68
C SER A 35 14.66 1.33 -5.78
N ASN A 36 14.29 0.04 -5.83
CA ASN A 36 13.44 -0.58 -6.85
C ASN A 36 12.04 -0.96 -6.33
N SER A 37 11.59 -0.37 -5.23
CA SER A 37 10.26 -0.60 -4.68
C SER A 37 9.36 0.63 -4.83
N ILE A 38 8.10 0.39 -5.20
CA ILE A 38 7.03 1.40 -5.21
C ILE A 38 6.38 1.59 -3.83
N PHE A 39 6.74 0.78 -2.85
CA PHE A 39 6.21 0.86 -1.49
C PHE A 39 7.07 1.81 -0.66
N ALA A 40 6.41 2.70 0.09
CA ALA A 40 7.11 3.62 0.97
C ALA A 40 7.49 2.98 2.31
N CYS A 41 6.75 1.96 2.75
CA CYS A 41 6.89 1.32 4.05
C CYS A 41 7.21 -0.16 3.90
N ALA A 42 7.93 -0.71 4.88
CA ALA A 42 8.21 -2.13 4.97
C ALA A 42 8.33 -2.57 6.43
N THR A 43 7.91 -3.80 6.73
CA THR A 43 8.01 -4.40 8.06
C THR A 43 8.63 -5.79 7.96
N TYR A 44 9.57 -6.07 8.87
CA TYR A 44 10.10 -7.41 9.10
C TYR A 44 9.44 -7.98 10.34
N ASN A 45 8.75 -9.10 10.18
CA ASN A 45 8.27 -9.89 11.30
C ASN A 45 9.28 -11.02 11.52
N PHE A 46 10.03 -10.90 12.61
CA PHE A 46 11.07 -11.84 12.97
C PHE A 46 10.49 -13.09 13.66
N GLY A 47 11.08 -14.24 13.37
CA GLY A 47 10.73 -15.51 13.98
C GLY A 47 11.24 -15.68 15.43
N PRO A 48 11.14 -16.89 16.00
CA PRO A 48 10.80 -18.13 15.29
C PRO A 48 9.32 -18.29 14.97
N GLU A 49 8.42 -17.90 15.86
CA GLU A 49 6.98 -18.15 15.74
C GLU A 49 6.19 -16.85 15.49
N THR A 50 6.35 -16.26 14.30
CA THR A 50 5.52 -15.11 13.91
C THR A 50 4.08 -15.55 13.64
N VAL A 51 3.16 -15.11 14.51
CA VAL A 51 1.71 -15.24 14.34
C VAL A 51 1.09 -13.85 14.36
N THR A 52 0.13 -13.63 13.46
CA THR A 52 -0.65 -12.39 13.44
C THR A 52 -2.10 -12.73 13.73
N VAL A 53 -2.66 -12.12 14.77
CA VAL A 53 -4.09 -12.24 15.07
C VAL A 53 -4.91 -11.59 13.96
N THR A 54 -6.18 -11.97 13.86
CA THR A 54 -7.09 -11.41 12.85
C THR A 54 -7.22 -9.91 12.98
N HIS A 55 -6.89 -9.17 11.92
CA HIS A 55 -6.85 -7.70 11.91
C HIS A 55 -7.11 -7.12 10.50
N LEU A 56 -7.18 -5.79 10.45
CA LEU A 56 -7.13 -4.97 9.25
C LEU A 56 -5.96 -4.01 9.38
N ASP A 57 -5.27 -3.72 8.28
CA ASP A 57 -4.30 -2.64 8.25
C ASP A 57 -5.01 -1.32 7.97
N TYR A 58 -5.82 -0.84 8.91
CA TYR A 58 -6.68 0.33 8.72
C TYR A 58 -5.92 1.64 8.44
N LEU A 59 -4.60 1.67 8.67
CA LEU A 59 -3.73 2.81 8.34
C LEU A 59 -3.18 2.77 6.91
N ASN A 60 -3.30 1.63 6.21
CA ASN A 60 -2.85 1.51 4.83
C ASN A 60 -3.80 2.23 3.88
N TYR A 61 -3.29 2.53 2.69
CA TYR A 61 -4.14 3.10 1.65
C TYR A 61 -5.25 2.13 1.27
N ILE A 62 -6.48 2.64 1.20
CA ILE A 62 -7.67 1.81 1.19
C ILE A 62 -7.73 0.89 -0.03
N ALA A 63 -7.50 1.42 -1.24
CA ALA A 63 -7.36 0.63 -2.47
C ALA A 63 -5.95 0.05 -2.68
N GLY A 64 -5.03 0.28 -1.75
CA GLY A 64 -3.66 -0.17 -1.85
C GLY A 64 -3.51 -1.67 -1.73
N TRP A 65 -2.58 -2.27 -2.48
CA TRP A 65 -2.12 -3.62 -2.19
C TRP A 65 -0.89 -3.61 -1.30
N CYS A 66 -0.81 -4.61 -0.44
CA CYS A 66 0.34 -4.90 0.40
C CYS A 66 1.03 -6.17 -0.11
N GLY A 67 2.33 -6.08 -0.31
CA GLY A 67 3.16 -7.20 -0.73
C GLY A 67 3.63 -7.99 0.49
N ILE A 68 3.15 -9.22 0.63
CA ILE A 68 3.52 -10.16 1.68
C ILE A 68 4.49 -11.17 1.08
N THR A 69 5.75 -11.11 1.49
CA THR A 69 6.80 -12.04 1.04
C THR A 69 7.17 -12.95 2.21
N ASN A 70 6.81 -14.23 2.11
CA ASN A 70 7.50 -15.29 2.82
C ASN A 70 8.48 -15.98 1.85
N PHE A 71 9.27 -16.93 2.33
CA PHE A 71 10.19 -17.66 1.45
C PHE A 71 9.48 -18.47 0.33
N VAL A 72 8.15 -18.71 0.39
CA VAL A 72 7.30 -19.25 -0.71
C VAL A 72 5.78 -19.29 -0.35
N PRO A 73 4.83 -18.88 -1.23
CA PRO A 73 4.86 -17.85 -2.28
C PRO A 73 4.47 -16.44 -1.77
N SER A 74 4.94 -15.44 -2.51
CA SER A 74 4.62 -14.03 -2.32
C SER A 74 3.18 -13.69 -2.71
N SER A 75 2.46 -12.94 -1.87
CA SER A 75 1.06 -12.54 -2.07
C SER A 75 0.89 -11.02 -2.13
N LEU A 76 -0.09 -10.54 -2.91
CA LEU A 76 -0.58 -9.16 -2.89
C LEU A 76 -2.02 -9.17 -2.39
N ILE A 77 -2.31 -8.41 -1.33
CA ILE A 77 -3.65 -8.33 -0.76
C ILE A 77 -4.07 -6.87 -0.52
N PRO A 78 -5.36 -6.52 -0.68
CA PRO A 78 -5.89 -5.22 -0.26
C PRO A 78 -6.09 -5.21 1.27
N SER A 79 -5.00 -5.06 2.02
CA SER A 79 -4.97 -5.36 3.46
C SER A 79 -5.78 -4.38 4.35
N ALA A 80 -6.14 -3.22 3.81
CA ALA A 80 -7.04 -2.26 4.46
C ALA A 80 -8.52 -2.65 4.38
N TYR A 81 -8.91 -3.48 3.40
CA TYR A 81 -10.29 -3.96 3.21
C TYR A 81 -10.47 -5.43 3.63
N LEU A 82 -9.47 -6.26 3.38
CA LEU A 82 -9.54 -7.68 3.64
C LEU A 82 -9.05 -8.00 5.04
N GLN A 83 -9.94 -8.44 5.93
CA GLN A 83 -9.56 -8.92 7.25
C GLN A 83 -8.69 -10.17 7.09
N HIS A 84 -7.53 -10.20 7.74
CA HIS A 84 -6.54 -11.27 7.55
C HIS A 84 -5.77 -11.60 8.83
N SER A 85 -5.18 -12.80 8.82
CA SER A 85 -4.34 -13.37 9.89
C SER A 85 -3.41 -14.41 9.27
N ASN A 86 -2.43 -14.86 10.06
CA ASN A 86 -1.57 -15.98 9.69
C ASN A 86 -1.80 -17.14 10.65
N THR A 87 -1.81 -18.37 10.14
CA THR A 87 -1.97 -19.57 10.96
C THR A 87 -0.77 -19.77 11.89
N ALA A 88 -0.99 -20.37 13.06
CA ALA A 88 0.10 -20.82 13.91
C ALA A 88 1.01 -21.80 13.16
N ILE A 89 2.31 -21.81 13.49
CA ILE A 89 3.26 -22.80 12.96
C ILE A 89 3.42 -23.98 13.93
N PRO A 90 3.70 -25.19 13.43
CA PRO A 90 4.05 -26.33 14.27
C PRO A 90 5.26 -26.06 15.17
N PHE A 91 5.31 -26.78 16.29
CA PHE A 91 6.45 -26.73 17.21
C PHE A 91 7.76 -27.05 16.48
N GLY A 92 8.77 -26.21 16.68
CA GLY A 92 10.10 -26.36 16.08
C GLY A 92 10.22 -25.82 14.65
N GLU A 93 9.14 -25.34 14.04
CA GLU A 93 9.22 -24.60 12.78
C GLU A 93 9.56 -23.12 13.03
N THR A 94 10.00 -22.43 11.98
CA THR A 94 10.35 -21.02 12.04
C THR A 94 9.77 -20.30 10.83
N ARG A 95 9.06 -19.20 11.08
CA ARG A 95 8.52 -18.33 10.05
C ARG A 95 9.07 -16.92 10.22
N TYR A 96 9.60 -16.39 9.13
CA TYR A 96 9.88 -14.98 8.94
C TYR A 96 8.92 -14.43 7.89
N LEU A 97 8.51 -13.18 8.04
CA LEU A 97 7.68 -12.51 7.05
C LEU A 97 8.19 -11.11 6.77
N PHE A 98 8.27 -10.77 5.50
CA PHE A 98 8.59 -9.43 5.04
C PHE A 98 7.36 -8.84 4.34
N THR A 99 6.88 -7.70 4.82
CA THR A 99 5.75 -6.99 4.20
C THR A 99 6.19 -5.64 3.65
N GLN A 100 5.63 -5.25 2.52
CA GLN A 100 5.78 -3.92 1.93
C GLN A 100 4.40 -3.32 1.66
N TYR A 101 4.25 -2.05 2.01
CA TYR A 101 2.97 -1.35 1.96
C TYR A 101 3.20 0.16 1.85
N THR A 102 2.13 0.93 1.68
CA THR A 102 2.19 2.39 1.77
C THR A 102 1.04 2.86 2.65
N ALA A 103 1.38 3.60 3.71
CA ALA A 103 0.38 4.17 4.62
C ALA A 103 -0.52 5.15 3.87
N GLY A 104 -1.83 5.13 4.14
CA GLY A 104 -2.79 6.07 3.56
C GLY A 104 -2.44 7.53 3.86
N ALA A 105 -1.83 7.80 5.01
CA ALA A 105 -1.38 9.13 5.41
C ALA A 105 -0.36 9.74 4.43
N ILE A 106 0.44 8.92 3.75
CA ILE A 106 1.44 9.40 2.78
C ILE A 106 0.75 10.00 1.56
N PHE A 107 -0.30 9.35 1.06
CA PHE A 107 -1.09 9.86 -0.07
C PHE A 107 -1.79 11.17 0.31
N ARG A 108 -2.39 11.22 1.51
CA ARG A 108 -3.04 12.43 2.03
C ARG A 108 -2.05 13.58 2.17
N TYR A 109 -0.86 13.30 2.71
CA TYR A 109 0.19 14.30 2.87
C TYR A 109 0.56 14.97 1.54
N ILE A 110 0.66 14.20 0.44
CA ILE A 110 0.93 14.74 -0.89
C ILE A 110 -0.26 15.55 -1.42
N GLU A 111 -1.49 15.05 -1.25
CA GLU A 111 -2.72 15.72 -1.68
C GLU A 111 -2.98 17.03 -0.94
N ASP A 112 -2.61 17.08 0.33
CA ASP A 112 -2.72 18.25 1.20
C ASP A 112 -1.53 19.24 0.97
N GLY A 113 -0.74 19.02 -0.08
CA GLY A 113 0.35 19.91 -0.50
C GLY A 113 1.61 19.79 0.34
N PHE A 114 1.95 18.58 0.77
CA PHE A 114 3.07 18.28 1.67
C PHE A 114 2.93 18.94 3.05
N ARG A 115 1.69 19.06 3.53
CA ARG A 115 1.35 19.58 4.86
C ARG A 115 0.69 18.49 5.69
N MET A 116 1.02 18.47 6.98
CA MET A 116 0.29 17.67 7.95
C MET A 116 -1.03 18.36 8.24
N ARG A 117 -2.11 17.59 8.44
CA ARG A 117 -3.43 18.15 8.78
C ARG A 117 -3.43 18.99 10.05
N THR A 118 -2.54 18.69 10.99
CA THR A 118 -2.32 19.51 12.19
C THR A 118 -1.81 20.92 11.91
N GLN A 119 -1.33 21.19 10.69
CA GLN A 119 -0.84 22.50 10.23
C GLN A 119 -1.87 23.25 9.38
N MET A 120 -3.03 22.63 9.08
CA MET A 120 -4.08 23.19 8.24
C MET A 120 -5.19 23.81 9.08
N SER A 121 -5.93 24.78 8.54
CA SER A 121 -7.10 25.37 9.21
C SER A 121 -8.22 24.33 9.39
N GLU A 122 -9.17 24.61 10.29
CA GLU A 122 -10.35 23.76 10.45
C GLU A 122 -11.18 23.65 9.15
N GLU A 123 -11.28 24.73 8.37
CA GLU A 123 -11.97 24.70 7.07
C GLU A 123 -11.24 23.81 6.05
N GLU A 124 -9.91 23.97 5.94
CA GLU A 124 -9.09 23.14 5.04
C GLU A 124 -9.19 21.65 5.41
N GLN A 125 -9.15 21.33 6.71
CA GLN A 125 -9.29 19.95 7.20
C GLN A 125 -10.66 19.38 6.83
N LYS A 126 -11.74 20.15 7.03
CA LYS A 126 -13.10 19.72 6.70
C LYS A 126 -13.27 19.44 5.21
N GLU A 127 -12.73 20.30 4.35
CA GLU A 127 -12.74 20.11 2.90
C GLU A 127 -11.96 18.84 2.50
N ALA A 128 -10.78 18.62 3.10
CA ALA A 128 -9.96 17.45 2.83
C ALA A 128 -10.63 16.14 3.28
N GLU A 129 -11.39 16.16 4.37
CA GLU A 129 -12.19 15.00 4.82
C GLU A 129 -13.38 14.72 3.89
N GLU A 130 -14.06 15.75 3.41
CA GLU A 130 -15.17 15.60 2.47
C GLU A 130 -14.71 14.97 1.16
N LYS A 131 -13.62 15.50 0.58
CA LYS A 131 -12.96 14.90 -0.60
C LYS A 131 -12.60 13.43 -0.37
N GLN A 132 -12.13 13.06 0.83
CA GLN A 132 -11.80 11.67 1.14
C GLN A 132 -13.01 10.75 1.22
N ARG A 133 -14.14 11.24 1.74
CA ARG A 133 -15.38 10.46 1.79
C ARG A 133 -15.88 10.11 0.39
N GLU A 134 -15.78 11.04 -0.54
CA GLU A 134 -16.24 10.85 -1.93
C GLU A 134 -15.29 9.96 -2.76
N ARG A 135 -14.04 9.85 -2.32
CA ARG A 135 -12.97 9.21 -3.07
C ARG A 135 -13.09 7.69 -3.17
N ILE A 136 -13.83 7.04 -2.28
CA ILE A 136 -13.90 5.57 -2.21
C ILE A 136 -14.28 4.93 -3.55
N THR A 137 -15.18 5.57 -4.31
CA THR A 137 -15.61 5.12 -5.64
C THR A 137 -14.49 5.22 -6.67
N ILE A 138 -13.71 6.30 -6.63
CA ILE A 138 -12.55 6.50 -7.52
C ILE A 138 -11.48 5.46 -7.20
N ASP A 139 -11.21 5.24 -5.91
CA ASP A 139 -10.21 4.32 -5.41
C ASP A 139 -10.52 2.86 -5.83
N LEU A 140 -11.79 2.44 -5.75
CA LEU A 140 -12.21 1.12 -6.23
C LEU A 140 -12.08 0.96 -7.76
N ASN A 141 -12.28 2.04 -8.52
CA ASN A 141 -12.12 2.04 -9.98
C ASN A 141 -10.64 2.04 -10.44
N MET A 142 -9.68 2.10 -9.52
CA MET A 142 -8.27 1.93 -9.84
C MET A 142 -7.86 0.48 -10.07
N TYR A 143 -8.69 -0.49 -9.67
CA TYR A 143 -8.47 -1.89 -10.03
C TYR A 143 -8.74 -2.11 -11.52
N SER A 144 -7.79 -2.75 -12.20
CA SER A 144 -7.96 -3.12 -13.60
C SER A 144 -8.94 -4.28 -13.75
N THR A 145 -9.81 -4.17 -14.75
CA THR A 145 -10.67 -5.29 -15.14
C THR A 145 -9.91 -6.27 -16.03
N ILE A 146 -10.32 -7.54 -16.05
CA ILE A 146 -9.72 -8.55 -16.93
C ILE A 146 -9.74 -8.13 -18.41
N PRO A 147 -10.85 -7.57 -18.97
CA PRO A 147 -10.86 -7.06 -20.34
C PRO A 147 -9.83 -5.94 -20.59
N GLU A 148 -9.65 -5.02 -19.65
CA GLU A 148 -8.64 -3.96 -19.77
C GLU A 148 -7.22 -4.54 -19.83
N LEU A 149 -6.92 -5.52 -18.97
CA LEU A 149 -5.61 -6.18 -18.95
C LEU A 149 -5.36 -6.96 -20.24
N LYS A 150 -6.36 -7.71 -20.73
CA LYS A 150 -6.27 -8.43 -22.01
C LYS A 150 -5.97 -7.49 -23.18
N LYS A 151 -6.71 -6.38 -23.25
CA LYS A 151 -6.49 -5.34 -24.26
C LYS A 151 -5.08 -4.73 -24.15
N MET A 152 -4.62 -4.48 -22.93
CA MET A 152 -3.32 -3.85 -22.68
C MET A 152 -2.14 -4.76 -23.07
N TYR A 153 -2.25 -6.08 -22.83
CA TYR A 153 -1.18 -7.04 -23.06
C TYR A 153 -1.34 -7.86 -24.34
N GLY A 154 -2.41 -7.67 -25.11
CA GLY A 154 -2.68 -8.42 -26.34
C GLY A 154 -2.97 -9.90 -26.10
N LEU A 155 -3.68 -10.22 -25.01
CA LEU A 155 -4.07 -11.58 -24.59
C LEU A 155 -5.49 -11.96 -25.05
#